data_AF-A0A1Y3AXH6-F1
#
_entry.id   AF-A0A1Y3AXH6-F1
#
_cell.length_a   1.000
_cell.length_b   1.000
_cell.length_c   1.000
_cell.angle_alpha   90.00
_cell.angle_beta   90.00
_cell.angle_gamma   90.00
#
_symmetry.space_group_name_H-M   'P 1'
#
loop_
_entity.id
_entity.type
_entity.pdbx_description
1 polymer ?
#
loop_
_entity_poly.entity_id
_entity_poly.type
_entity_poly.pdbx_seq_one_letter_code
_entity_poly.pdbx_strand_id
1 'polypeptide(L)' 'MIQVTDDGKTIVCWHPEESFPYEHSLPYEDKSIRLNSSTLKVEIMEKGENIHHKMPINRLEMEELRAITFTNKHNWKR' A
#
# COMPACT_ATOMS: atom_id res chain seq x y z
N MET A 1 -24.53 5.57 21.07
CA MET A 1 -25.76 5.90 21.85
C MET A 1 -26.69 6.69 20.95
N ILE A 2 -27.97 6.31 20.90
CA ILE A 2 -28.99 7.08 20.18
C ILE A 2 -29.97 7.58 21.24
N GLN A 3 -30.23 8.88 21.26
CA GLN A 3 -31.13 9.51 22.21
C GLN A 3 -32.08 10.44 21.46
N VAL A 4 -33.30 10.60 21.97
CA VAL A 4 -34.25 11.58 21.45
C VAL A 4 -34.22 12.80 22.37
N THR A 5 -34.27 14.01 21.81
CA THR A 5 -34.38 15.24 22.60
C THR A 5 -35.70 15.27 23.38
N ASP A 6 -35.76 16.04 24.47
CA ASP A 6 -36.95 16.16 25.33
C ASP A 6 -38.22 16.54 24.55
N ASP A 7 -38.05 17.38 23.51
CA ASP A 7 -39.13 17.79 22.59
C ASP A 7 -39.59 16.71 21.60
N GLY A 8 -38.95 15.53 21.56
CA GLY A 8 -39.31 14.41 20.69
C GLY A 8 -39.03 14.61 19.19
N LYS A 9 -38.53 15.78 18.79
CA LYS A 9 -38.39 16.21 17.38
C LYS A 9 -37.02 15.92 16.77
N THR A 10 -36.01 15.62 17.59
CA THR A 10 -34.64 15.42 17.12
C THR A 10 -34.06 14.14 17.70
N ILE A 11 -33.46 13.32 16.84
CA ILE A 11 -32.71 12.13 17.23
C ILE A 11 -31.22 12.50 17.22
N VAL A 12 -30.55 12.34 18.36
CA VAL A 12 -29.13 12.58 18.56
C VAL A 12 -28.40 11.25 18.60
N CYS A 13 -27.42 11.08 17.72
CA CYS A 13 -26.59 9.88 17.66
C CYS A 13 -25.16 10.23 18.08
N TRP A 14 -24.69 9.62 19.18
CA TRP A 14 -23.29 9.63 19.58
C TRP A 14 -22.62 8.33 19.13
N HIS A 15 -21.69 8.43 18.18
CA HIS A 15 -20.84 7.31 17.74
C HIS A 15 -19.37 7.69 17.97
N PRO A 16 -18.76 7.33 19.11
CA PRO A 16 -17.32 7.53 19.28
C PRO A 16 -16.57 6.59 18.32
N GLU A 17 -15.41 7.01 17.87
CA GLU A 17 -14.51 6.14 17.11
C GLU A 17 -13.96 5.06 18.04
N GLU A 18 -14.06 3.80 17.63
CA GLU A 18 -13.48 2.67 18.37
C GLU A 18 -12.00 2.54 18.02
N SER A 19 -11.14 2.42 19.03
CA SER A 19 -9.73 2.15 18.81
C SER A 19 -9.52 0.71 18.35
N PHE A 20 -8.51 0.51 17.51
CA PHE A 20 -8.13 -0.83 17.07
C PHE A 20 -7.53 -1.63 18.25
N PRO A 21 -8.09 -2.81 18.63
CA PRO A 21 -7.56 -3.63 19.71
C PRO A 21 -6.17 -4.18 19.38
N TYR A 22 -5.25 -4.12 20.35
CA TYR A 22 -3.88 -4.61 20.16
C TYR A 22 -3.82 -6.13 19.88
N GLU A 23 -4.75 -6.89 20.45
CA GLU A 23 -4.84 -8.35 20.25
C GLU A 23 -5.13 -8.75 18.79
N HIS A 24 -5.64 -7.82 17.97
CA HIS A 24 -5.89 -8.02 16.55
C HIS A 24 -4.71 -7.54 15.67
N SER A 25 -3.65 -6.98 16.27
CA SER A 25 -2.46 -6.57 15.54
C SER A 25 -1.50 -7.74 15.33
N LEU A 26 -0.79 -7.72 14.22
CA LEU A 26 0.33 -8.62 13.98
C LEU A 26 1.62 -7.94 14.43
N PRO A 27 2.59 -8.68 14.98
CA PRO A 27 3.89 -8.10 15.29
C PRO A 27 4.55 -7.60 14.02
N TYR A 28 5.32 -6.52 14.15
CA TYR A 28 6.13 -6.01 13.05
C TYR A 28 7.22 -7.04 12.70
N GLU A 29 7.22 -7.49 11.44
CA GLU A 29 8.29 -8.34 10.92
C GLU A 29 9.54 -7.48 10.67
N ASP A 30 10.60 -7.70 11.45
CA ASP A 30 11.89 -7.07 11.20
C ASP A 30 12.50 -7.66 9.92
N LYS A 31 12.29 -6.96 8.79
CA LYS A 31 12.93 -7.25 7.51
C LYS A 31 14.34 -6.67 7.49
N SER A 32 15.11 -6.82 8.57
CA SER A 32 16.53 -6.55 8.56
C SER A 32 17.18 -7.53 7.58
N ILE A 33 17.24 -7.10 6.32
CA ILE A 33 18.06 -7.73 5.29
C ILE A 33 19.45 -7.68 5.90
N ARG A 34 19.94 -8.83 6.37
CA ARG A 34 21.36 -9.00 6.64
C ARG A 34 22.04 -8.85 5.29
N LEU A 35 22.31 -7.60 4.91
CA LEU A 35 23.24 -7.25 3.86
C LEU A 35 24.55 -7.83 4.37
N ASN A 36 24.85 -9.04 3.91
CA ASN A 36 26.12 -9.70 4.19
C ASN A 36 27.19 -8.65 3.92
N SER A 37 27.98 -8.37 4.96
CA SER A 37 29.01 -7.35 5.04
C SER A 37 29.94 -7.44 3.84
N SER A 38 29.55 -6.82 2.73
CA SER A 38 30.32 -6.81 1.52
C SER A 38 30.47 -5.36 1.08
N THR A 39 31.68 -5.05 0.67
CA THR A 39 32.24 -3.76 0.28
C THR A 39 31.56 -3.16 -0.97
N LEU A 40 30.34 -3.61 -1.31
CA LEU A 40 29.62 -3.39 -2.55
C LEU A 40 28.47 -2.40 -2.31
N LYS A 41 28.82 -1.11 -2.23
CA LYS A 41 27.86 -0.01 -2.49
C LYS A 41 27.29 -0.03 -3.91
N VAL A 42 27.75 -0.96 -4.75
CA VAL A 42 27.50 -1.02 -6.20
C VAL A 42 26.20 -1.77 -6.55
N GLU A 43 25.75 -2.73 -5.74
CA GLU A 43 24.57 -3.56 -6.07
C GLU A 43 23.23 -2.79 -6.07
N ILE A 44 23.15 -1.68 -5.33
CA ILE A 44 21.90 -0.89 -5.24
C ILE A 44 21.68 -0.06 -6.52
N MET A 45 22.76 0.38 -7.18
CA MET A 45 22.67 1.22 -8.38
C MET A 45 22.24 0.41 -9.61
N GLU A 46 22.71 -0.82 -9.76
CA GLU A 46 22.41 -1.67 -10.93
C GLU A 46 20.90 -1.99 -11.09
N LYS A 47 20.16 -2.04 -9.97
CA LYS A 47 18.70 -2.25 -9.98
C LYS A 47 17.89 -0.96 -10.11
N GLY A 48 18.45 0.19 -9.72
CA GLY A 48 17.77 1.48 -9.72
C GLY A 48 17.89 2.27 -11.02
N GLU A 49 18.87 1.96 -11.86
CA GLU A 49 19.11 2.72 -13.11
C GLU A 49 18.20 2.27 -14.27
N ASN A 50 17.65 1.05 -14.21
CA ASN A 50 16.80 0.50 -15.27
C ASN A 50 15.31 0.88 -15.17
N ILE A 51 14.86 1.46 -14.04
CA ILE A 51 13.43 1.79 -13.80
C ILE A 51 12.97 3.12 -14.43
N HIS A 52 13.89 3.88 -15.04
CA HIS A 52 13.62 5.24 -15.54
C HIS A 52 14.04 5.47 -17.00
N HIS A 53 13.71 4.54 -17.90
CA HIS A 53 13.69 4.90 -19.32
C HIS A 53 12.24 5.21 -19.70
N LYS A 54 12.01 6.46 -20.11
CA LYS A 54 10.75 7.01 -20.65
C LYS A 54 10.38 6.38 -22.00
N MET A 55 10.46 5.05 -22.11
CA MET A 55 10.00 4.31 -23.27
C MET A 55 8.50 4.00 -23.11
N PRO A 56 7.76 3.92 -24.23
CA PRO A 56 6.39 3.45 -24.17
C PRO A 56 6.38 2.05 -23.55
N ILE A 57 5.48 1.84 -22.59
CA ILE A 57 5.32 0.54 -21.91
C ILE A 57 5.13 -0.52 -22.98
N ASN A 58 6.11 -1.42 -23.10
CA ASN A 58 6.07 -2.52 -24.06
C ASN A 58 5.17 -3.64 -23.52
N ARG A 59 4.86 -4.60 -24.38
CA ARG A 59 3.96 -5.73 -24.03
C ARG A 59 4.43 -6.51 -22.80
N LEU A 60 5.75 -6.70 -22.64
CA LEU A 60 6.33 -7.45 -21.51
C LEU A 60 6.11 -6.70 -20.18
N GLU A 61 6.38 -5.40 -20.17
CA GLU A 61 6.18 -4.53 -19.00
C GLU A 61 4.68 -4.47 -18.62
N MET A 62 3.76 -4.48 -19.59
CA MET A 62 2.32 -4.57 -19.31
C MET A 62 1.92 -5.88 -18.60
N GLU A 63 2.57 -6.98 -18.93
CA GLU A 63 2.29 -8.29 -18.34
C GLU A 63 2.83 -8.37 -16.90
N GLU A 64 4.03 -7.86 -16.67
CA GLU A 64 4.61 -7.73 -15.32
C GLU A 64 3.79 -6.78 -14.44
N LEU A 65 3.41 -5.61 -14.97
CA LEU A 65 2.54 -4.67 -14.27
C LEU A 65 1.19 -5.29 -13.92
N ARG A 66 0.60 -6.07 -14.83
CA ARG A 66 -0.63 -6.82 -14.57
C ARG A 66 -0.44 -7.85 -13.45
N ALA A 67 0.67 -8.56 -13.44
CA ALA A 67 0.95 -9.58 -12.43
C ALA A 67 1.15 -8.97 -11.02
N ILE A 68 1.82 -7.81 -10.93
CA ILE A 68 2.10 -7.16 -9.64
C ILE A 68 0.88 -6.39 -9.12
N THR A 69 0.20 -5.65 -9.99
CA THR A 69 -0.88 -4.73 -9.58
C THR A 69 -2.27 -5.36 -9.67
N PHE A 70 -2.40 -6.57 -10.23
CA PHE A 70 -3.67 -7.24 -10.49
C PHE A 70 -4.66 -6.40 -11.31
N THR A 71 -4.17 -5.48 -12.13
CA THR A 71 -4.98 -4.60 -12.97
C THR A 71 -5.06 -5.07 -14.43
N ASN A 72 -5.97 -4.50 -15.21
CA ASN A 72 -6.08 -4.80 -16.64
C ASN A 72 -5.10 -3.96 -17.47
N LYS A 73 -4.56 -4.52 -18.56
CA LYS A 73 -3.63 -3.88 -19.52
C LYS A 73 -4.14 -2.57 -20.12
N HIS A 74 -5.45 -2.35 -20.13
CA HIS A 74 -6.07 -1.12 -20.66
C HIS A 74 -5.81 0.11 -19.79
N ASN A 75 -5.51 -0.07 -18.50
CA ASN A 75 -5.20 1.02 -17.57
C ASN A 75 -3.81 1.64 -17.82
N TRP A 76 -2.99 0.98 -18.65
CA TRP A 76 -1.58 1.33 -18.87
C TRP A 76 -1.29 1.78 -20.31
N LYS A 77 -2.32 1.92 -21.15
CA LYS A 77 -2.20 2.55 -22.47
C LYS A 77 -2.48 4.05 -22.29
N ARG A 78 -1.44 4.90 -22.39
CA ARG A 78 -1.59 6.36 -22.49
C ARG A 78 -1.05 6.85 -23.82
#